data_AF-A0A0F9D9I3-F1
#
_entry.id   AF-A0A0F9D9I3-F1
#
_cell.length_a   1.000
_cell.length_b   1.000
_cell.length_c   1.000
_cell.angle_alpha   90.00
_cell.angle_beta   90.00
_cell.angle_gamma   90.00
#
_symmetry.space_group_name_H-M   'P 1'
#
loop_
_entity.id
_entity.type
_entity.pdbx_description
1 polymer ?
#
loop_
_entity_poly.entity_id
_entity_poly.type
_entity_poly.pdbx_seq_one_letter_code
_entity_poly.pdbx_strand_id
1 'polypeptide(L)' 'FQDRPSQAQGVDKELVEKLIKQRNSARDEKNFETADAIRDKLSELGVSLEDVHGKTIWHEKQQSMEAEEA' A
#
# COMPACT_ATOMS: atom_id res chain seq x y z
N PHE A 1 -5.23 14.61 -25.52
CA PHE A 1 -4.74 14.24 -24.18
C PHE A 1 -5.54 13.03 -23.73
N GLN A 2 -4.94 11.85 -23.81
CA GLN A 2 -5.59 10.59 -23.47
C GLN A 2 -5.67 10.47 -21.95
N ASP A 3 -6.78 10.95 -21.37
CA ASP A 3 -7.21 10.54 -20.04
C ASP A 3 -8.17 9.36 -20.24
N ARG A 4 -7.61 8.14 -20.21
CA ARG A 4 -8.38 6.89 -20.16
C ARG A 4 -7.99 6.22 -18.84
N PRO A 5 -8.82 6.28 -17.79
CA PRO A 5 -8.63 5.44 -16.61
C PRO A 5 -9.07 4.02 -16.97
N SER A 6 -8.23 3.32 -17.72
CA SER A 6 -8.39 1.91 -18.06
C SER A 6 -7.37 1.12 -17.26
N GLN A 7 -7.68 0.77 -16.01
CA GLN A 7 -7.16 -0.43 -15.33
C GLN A 7 -7.76 -0.55 -13.93
N ALA A 8 -9.00 -1.03 -13.87
CA ALA A 8 -9.51 -1.76 -12.73
C ALA A 8 -9.15 -3.23 -12.94
N GLN A 9 -7.92 -3.66 -12.70
CA GLN A 9 -7.55 -5.08 -12.62
C GLN A 9 -6.28 -5.15 -11.75
N GLY A 10 -6.40 -5.67 -10.53
CA GLY A 10 -5.27 -5.84 -9.59
C GLY A 10 -5.18 -4.75 -8.52
N VAL A 11 -5.76 -5.04 -7.34
CA VAL A 11 -5.71 -4.24 -6.10
C VAL A 11 -6.40 -2.86 -6.14
N ASP A 12 -7.28 -2.60 -5.16
CA ASP A 12 -7.97 -1.31 -5.00
C ASP A 12 -7.00 -0.16 -4.74
N LYS A 13 -6.61 0.53 -5.82
CA LYS A 13 -5.68 1.67 -5.76
C LYS A 13 -6.13 2.74 -4.79
N GLU A 14 -7.44 3.02 -4.76
CA GLU A 14 -8.03 3.98 -3.83
C GLU A 14 -7.82 3.59 -2.36
N LEU A 15 -7.91 2.30 -2.04
CA LEU A 15 -7.64 1.79 -0.70
C LEU A 15 -6.17 1.92 -0.35
N VAL A 16 -5.27 1.56 -1.27
CA VAL A 16 -3.82 1.66 -1.10
C VAL A 16 -3.39 3.12 -0.90
N GLU A 17 -3.89 4.05 -1.72
CA GLU A 17 -3.59 5.47 -1.58
C GLU A 17 -4.11 6.04 -0.26
N LYS A 18 -5.30 5.62 0.18
CA LYS A 18 -5.85 6.01 1.49
C LYS A 18 -4.98 5.49 2.64
N LEU A 19 -4.47 4.27 2.53
CA LEU A 19 -3.54 3.69 3.50
C LEU A 19 -2.20 4.46 3.52
N ILE A 20 -1.61 4.75 2.35
CA ILE A 20 -0.36 5.54 2.26
C ILE A 20 -0.52 6.94 2.87
N LYS A 21 -1.66 7.61 2.62
CA LYS A 21 -1.97 8.89 3.26
C LYS A 21 -2.06 8.75 4.77
N GLN A 22 -2.76 7.73 5.27
CA GLN A 22 -2.83 7.46 6.71
C GLN A 22 -1.44 7.18 7.30
N ARG A 23 -0.56 6.46 6.60
CA ARG A 23 0.83 6.22 7.04
C ARG A 23 1.62 7.53 7.13
N ASN A 24 1.42 8.44 6.18
CA ASN A 24 2.05 9.77 6.21
C ASN A 24 1.55 10.59 7.40
N SER A 25 0.22 10.65 7.61
CA SER A 25 -0.37 11.32 8.77
C SER A 25 0.11 10.71 10.09
N ALA A 26 0.14 9.38 10.19
CA ALA A 26 0.65 8.69 11.36
C ALA A 26 2.12 9.01 11.64
N ARG A 27 2.96 9.14 10.59
CA ARG A 27 4.35 9.60 10.75
C ARG A 27 4.44 11.03 11.26
N ASP A 28 3.59 11.93 10.76
CA ASP A 28 3.52 13.33 11.20
C ASP A 28 3.08 13.43 12.67
N GLU A 29 2.09 12.62 13.05
CA GLU A 29 1.60 12.46 14.43
C GLU A 29 2.57 11.65 15.33
N LYS A 30 3.74 11.24 14.82
CA LYS A 30 4.72 10.35 15.50
C LYS A 30 4.14 9.00 15.96
N ASN A 31 3.05 8.58 15.34
CA ASN A 31 2.38 7.32 15.56
C ASN A 31 3.00 6.22 14.68
N PHE A 32 4.20 5.78 15.06
CA PHE A 32 4.93 4.74 14.34
C PHE A 32 4.21 3.40 14.32
N GLU A 33 3.44 3.09 15.37
CA GLU A 33 2.64 1.87 15.48
C GLU A 33 1.58 1.80 14.38
N THR A 34 0.84 2.89 14.17
CA THR A 34 -0.15 2.97 13.09
C THR A 34 0.50 2.92 11.72
N ALA A 35 1.65 3.57 11.54
CA ALA A 35 2.39 3.52 10.28
C ALA A 35 2.87 2.10 9.94
N ASP A 36 3.30 1.32 10.94
CA ASP A 36 3.72 -0.06 10.78
C ASP A 36 2.53 -0.99 10.50
N ALA A 37 1.43 -0.84 11.25
CA ALA A 37 0.19 -1.59 11.01
C ALA A 37 -0.38 -1.39 9.59
N ILE A 38 -0.25 -0.18 9.05
CA ILE A 38 -0.64 0.12 7.67
C ILE A 38 0.30 -0.57 6.66
N ARG A 39 1.60 -0.60 6.93
CA ARG A 39 2.58 -1.30 6.10
C ARG A 39 2.24 -2.80 6.05
N ASP A 40 1.89 -3.37 7.19
CA ASP A 40 1.53 -4.78 7.32
C ASP A 40 0.24 -5.11 6.56
N LYS A 41 -0.81 -4.29 6.74
CA LYS A 41 -2.06 -4.40 5.95
C LYS A 41 -1.83 -4.33 4.45
N LEU A 42 -0.95 -3.43 4.00
CA LEU A 42 -0.61 -3.33 2.60
C LEU A 42 0.11 -4.60 2.14
N SER A 43 1.06 -5.11 2.92
CA SER A 43 1.74 -6.37 2.63
C SER A 43 0.79 -7.57 2.58
N GLU A 44 -0.19 -7.64 3.48
CA GLU A 44 -1.23 -8.68 3.55
C GLU A 44 -2.16 -8.64 2.33
N LEU A 45 -2.48 -7.44 1.84
CA LEU A 45 -3.20 -7.23 0.59
C LEU A 45 -2.36 -7.53 -0.67
N GLY A 46 -1.12 -8.00 -0.50
CA GLY A 46 -0.19 -8.22 -1.60
C GLY A 46 0.33 -6.92 -2.18
N VAL A 47 0.54 -5.88 -1.37
CA VAL A 47 1.09 -4.58 -1.80
C VAL A 47 2.42 -4.32 -1.11
N SER A 48 3.47 -4.20 -1.91
CA SER A 48 4.80 -3.82 -1.44
C SER A 48 5.00 -2.31 -1.61
N LEU A 49 5.40 -1.64 -0.53
CA LEU A 49 5.74 -0.22 -0.51
C LEU A 49 7.26 -0.08 -0.63
N GLU A 50 7.71 0.60 -1.69
CA GLU A 50 9.12 0.92 -1.92
C GLU A 50 9.31 2.44 -1.92
N ASP A 51 10.19 2.94 -1.06
CA ASP A 51 10.51 4.36 -0.99
C ASP A 51 11.81 4.62 -1.75
N VAL A 52 11.72 5.28 -2.90
CA VAL A 52 12.85 5.54 -3.80
C VAL A 52 13.01 7.04 -3.99
N HIS A 53 14.12 7.61 -3.53
CA HIS A 53 14.42 9.04 -3.65
C HIS A 53 13.30 9.97 -3.13
N GLY A 54 12.64 9.60 -2.03
CA GLY A 54 11.54 10.36 -1.43
C GLY A 54 10.21 10.24 -2.20
N LYS A 55 10.14 9.32 -3.16
CA LYS A 55 8.89 8.92 -3.82
C LYS A 55 8.45 7.58 -3.24
N THR A 56 7.29 7.55 -2.60
CA THR A 56 6.65 6.31 -2.18
C THR A 56 5.98 5.67 -3.40
N ILE A 57 6.56 4.59 -3.90
CA ILE A 57 6.00 3.76 -4.97
C ILE A 57 5.43 2.50 -4.31
N TRP A 58 4.29 2.04 -4.81
CA TRP A 58 3.69 0.80 -4.35
C TRP A 58 3.42 -0.12 -5.54
N HIS A 59 3.60 -1.41 -5.30
CA HIS A 59 3.50 -2.46 -6.31
C HIS A 59 2.59 -3.56 -5.77
N GLU A 60 1.62 -3.99 -6.57
CA GLU A 60 0.93 -5.24 -6.31
C GLU A 60 1.95 -6.38 -6.47
N LYS A 61 2.35 -6.97 -5.36
CA LYS A 61 2.99 -8.27 -5.37
C LYS A 61 1.85 -9.26 -5.62
N GLN A 62 1.83 -9.86 -6.81
CA GLN A 62 0.97 -11.01 -7.09
C GLN A 62 1.45 -12.16 -6.21
N GLN A 63 1.08 -12.12 -4.93
CA GLN A 63 1.44 -13.09 -3.92
C GLN A 63 0.48 -14.25 -4.12
N SER A 64 0.93 -15.21 -4.94
CA SER A 64 0.49 -16.59 -4.87
C SER A 64 0.43 -17.02 -3.40
N MET A 65 -0.77 -17.47 -3.01
CA MET A 65 -1.11 -18.28 -1.84
C MET A 65 0.09 -18.75 -1.03
N GLU A 66 0.21 -18.28 0.21
CA GLU A 66 0.67 -19.07 1.36
C GLU A 66 0.52 -18.23 2.64
N ALA A 67 -0.57 -18.46 3.37
CA ALA A 67 -0.68 -18.25 4.81
C ALA A 67 -1.81 -19.15 5.32
N GLU A 68 -1.55 -20.45 5.30
CA GLU A 68 -2.18 -21.43 6.18
C GLU A 68 -1.66 -21.18 7.61
N GLU A 69 -2.61 -21.14 8.56
CA GLU A 69 -2.50 -21.32 10.02
C GLU A 69 -1.51 -20.49 10.87
N ALA A 70 -2.08 -19.70 11.80
CA ALA A 70 -1.81 -19.80 13.25
C ALA A 70 -2.91 -19.09 14.08
#